data_AF-A0AAU2PT20-F1
#
_entry.id   AF-A0AAU2PT20-F1
#
_cell.length_a   1.000
_cell.length_b   1.000
_cell.length_c   1.000
_cell.angle_alpha   90.00
_cell.angle_beta   90.00
_cell.angle_gamma   90.00
#
_symmetry.space_group_name_H-M   'P 1'
#
loop_
_entity.id
_entity.type
_entity.pdbx_description
1 polymer ?
#
loop_
_entity_poly.entity_id
_entity_poly.type
_entity_poly.pdbx_seq_one_letter_code
_entity_poly.pdbx_strand_id
1 'polypeptide(L)'
;MAHWVAGQIADGSLDPAVGTHLIWADIAYDLGYPVELEPLVHCAHNLDGWEESWGVSVEELNGEAVEAAKQFLSKGSAVGAGD
;
A
#
# COMPACT_ATOMS: atom_id res chain seq x y z
N MET A 1 -9.43 8.50 -2.38
CA MET A 1 -9.33 7.64 -1.18
C MET A 1 -7.96 6.97 -1.06
N ALA A 2 -7.45 6.29 -2.09
CA ALA A 2 -6.14 5.61 -2.04
C ALA A 2 -4.98 6.49 -1.52
N HIS A 3 -4.86 7.72 -2.02
CA HIS A 3 -3.83 8.68 -1.56
C HIS A 3 -3.94 9.00 -0.06
N TRP A 4 -5.14 9.05 0.49
CA TRP A 4 -5.35 9.35 1.91
C TRP A 4 -4.98 8.16 2.80
N VAL A 5 -5.32 6.93 2.40
CA VAL A 5 -4.91 5.71 3.12
C VAL A 5 -3.40 5.50 3.01
N ALA A 6 -2.83 5.64 1.81
CA ALA A 6 -1.39 5.58 1.59
C ALA A 6 -0.62 6.63 2.41
N GLY A 7 -1.19 7.84 2.59
CA GLY A 7 -0.63 8.86 3.47
C GLY A 7 -0.46 8.38 4.91
N GLN A 8 -1.50 7.74 5.45
CA GLN A 8 -1.48 7.24 6.83
C GLN A 8 -0.56 6.04 7.04
N ILE A 9 -0.43 5.18 6.02
CA ILE A 9 0.58 4.11 6.03
C ILE A 9 1.98 4.72 6.04
N ALA A 10 2.23 5.71 5.17
CA ALA A 10 3.54 6.32 5.01
C ALA A 10 4.01 7.14 6.23
N ASP A 11 3.09 7.78 6.95
CA ASP A 11 3.38 8.55 8.16
C ASP A 11 3.31 7.73 9.47
N GLY A 12 2.90 6.46 9.37
CA GLY A 12 2.81 5.53 10.49
C GLY A 12 1.58 5.70 11.38
N SER A 13 0.60 6.53 10.99
CA SER A 13 -0.67 6.66 11.71
C SER A 13 -1.62 5.50 11.47
N LEU A 14 -1.39 4.68 10.45
CA LEU A 14 -2.15 3.45 10.15
C LEU A 14 -1.21 2.25 10.00
N ASP A 15 -1.60 1.13 10.62
CA ASP A 15 -0.91 -0.15 10.47
C ASP A 15 -0.84 -0.57 8.98
N PRO A 16 0.33 -0.97 8.45
CA PRO A 16 0.45 -1.25 7.02
C PRO A 16 -0.39 -2.44 6.54
N ALA A 17 -0.60 -3.48 7.36
CA ALA A 17 -1.46 -4.60 6.99
C ALA A 17 -2.92 -4.16 6.88
N VAL A 18 -3.41 -3.37 7.85
CA VAL A 18 -4.76 -2.78 7.79
C VAL A 18 -4.90 -1.83 6.60
N GLY A 19 -3.95 -0.93 6.40
CA GLY A 19 -4.01 0.07 5.34
C GLY A 19 -3.95 -0.53 3.93
N THR A 20 -3.05 -1.50 3.70
CA THR A 20 -2.96 -2.19 2.40
C THR A 20 -4.19 -3.07 2.15
N HIS A 21 -4.75 -3.70 3.19
CA HIS A 21 -6.02 -4.42 3.07
C HIS A 21 -7.18 -3.50 2.66
N LEU A 22 -7.31 -2.31 3.27
CA LEU A 22 -8.33 -1.32 2.86
C LEU A 22 -8.13 -0.86 1.42
N ILE A 23 -6.88 -0.66 1.00
CA ILE A 23 -6.58 -0.31 -0.40
C ILE A 23 -6.98 -1.43 -1.34
N TRP A 24 -6.74 -2.70 -0.98
CA TRP A 24 -7.07 -3.84 -1.81
C TRP A 24 -8.57 -4.13 -1.86
N ALA A 25 -9.19 -4.39 -0.70
CA ALA A 25 -10.54 -4.94 -0.58
C ALA A 25 -11.63 -3.92 -0.95
N ASP A 26 -11.40 -2.62 -0.67
CA ASP A 26 -12.38 -1.58 -0.94
C ASP A 26 -11.97 -0.78 -2.19
N ILE A 27 -10.79 -0.16 -2.16
CA ILE A 27 -10.45 0.89 -3.13
C ILE A 27 -10.07 0.32 -4.50
N ALA A 28 -9.19 -0.68 -4.54
CA ALA A 28 -8.76 -1.30 -5.79
C ALA A 28 -9.90 -2.12 -6.39
N TYR A 29 -10.67 -2.85 -5.57
CA TYR A 29 -11.87 -3.56 -6.01
C TYR A 29 -12.87 -2.63 -6.72
N ASP A 30 -13.25 -1.52 -6.08
CA ASP A 30 -14.21 -0.55 -6.64
C ASP A 30 -13.71 0.12 -7.93
N LEU A 31 -12.39 0.28 -8.07
CA LEU A 31 -11.76 0.88 -9.24
C LEU A 31 -11.39 -0.12 -10.34
N GLY A 32 -11.66 -1.41 -10.14
CA GLY A 32 -11.32 -2.47 -11.11
C GLY A 32 -9.83 -2.79 -11.21
N TYR A 33 -9.10 -2.69 -10.09
CA TYR A 33 -7.66 -3.00 -9.95
C TYR A 33 -6.75 -2.18 -10.88
N PRO A 34 -6.70 -0.85 -10.72
CA PRO A 34 -5.79 -0.01 -11.50
C PRO A 34 -4.32 -0.35 -11.22
N VAL A 35 -3.49 -0.30 -12.28
CA VAL A 35 -2.08 -0.69 -12.23
C VAL A 35 -1.26 0.14 -11.23
N GLU A 36 -1.66 1.38 -10.98
CA GLU A 36 -1.00 2.26 -10.01
C GLU A 36 -1.09 1.74 -8.57
N LEU A 37 -2.13 0.94 -8.26
CA LEU A 37 -2.32 0.33 -6.95
C LEU A 37 -1.70 -1.07 -6.83
N GLU A 38 -1.22 -1.66 -7.93
CA GLU A 38 -0.67 -3.02 -7.94
C GLU A 38 0.40 -3.26 -6.85
N PRO A 39 1.37 -2.35 -6.62
CA PRO A 39 2.36 -2.57 -5.55
C PRO A 39 1.72 -2.67 -4.16
N LEU A 40 0.70 -1.86 -3.88
CA LEU A 40 0.00 -1.85 -2.59
C LEU A 40 -0.91 -3.08 -2.42
N VAL A 41 -1.54 -3.53 -3.52
CA VAL A 41 -2.32 -4.77 -3.54
C VAL A 41 -1.44 -5.99 -3.31
N HIS A 42 -0.23 -6.02 -3.88
CA HIS A 42 0.73 -7.10 -3.64
C HIS A 42 1.16 -7.12 -2.16
N CYS A 43 1.47 -5.96 -1.57
CA CYS A 43 1.75 -5.89 -0.13
C CYS A 43 0.58 -6.42 0.72
N ALA A 44 -0.67 -6.10 0.36
CA ALA A 44 -1.85 -6.61 1.06
C ALA A 44 -1.90 -8.14 1.05
N HIS A 45 -1.68 -8.77 -0.12
CA HIS A 45 -1.66 -10.23 -0.24
C HIS A 45 -0.51 -10.88 0.55
N ASN A 46 0.68 -10.27 0.51
CA ASN A 46 1.83 -10.80 1.26
C ASN A 46 1.61 -10.72 2.76
N LEU A 47 1.01 -9.64 3.26
CA LEU A 47 0.71 -9.46 4.69
C LEU A 47 -0.46 -10.34 5.15
N ASP A 48 -1.51 -10.48 4.34
CA ASP A 48 -2.67 -11.33 4.65
C ASP A 48 -2.31 -12.83 4.67
N GLY A 49 -1.42 -13.24 3.76
CA GLY A 49 -0.98 -14.63 3.62
C GLY A 49 0.25 -15.01 4.44
N TRP A 50 0.89 -14.07 5.13
CA TRP A 50 2.19 -14.31 5.77
C TRP A 50 2.15 -15.45 6.79
N GLU A 51 3.19 -16.29 6.78
CA GLU A 51 3.41 -17.36 7.75
C GLU A 51 4.86 -17.38 8.23
N GLU A 52 5.09 -17.81 9.47
CA GLU A 52 6.43 -17.90 10.08
C GLU A 52 7.42 -18.75 9.24
N SER A 53 6.90 -19.68 8.43
CA SER A 53 7.70 -20.58 7.58
C SER A 53 8.35 -19.88 6.38
N TRP A 54 7.91 -18.67 6.02
CA TRP A 54 8.37 -17.97 4.81
C TRP A 54 9.80 -17.44 4.94
N GLY A 55 10.37 -17.40 6.15
CA GLY A 55 11.74 -16.93 6.38
C GLY A 55 11.95 -15.42 6.21
N VAL A 56 10.86 -14.67 6.06
CA VAL A 56 10.82 -13.20 6.12
C VAL A 56 9.99 -12.78 7.31
N SER A 57 10.37 -11.70 7.99
CA SER A 57 9.60 -11.17 9.11
C SER A 57 8.39 -10.35 8.63
N VAL A 58 7.34 -10.32 9.44
CA VAL A 58 6.20 -9.41 9.22
C VAL A 58 6.63 -7.94 9.23
N GLU A 59 7.70 -7.61 9.97
CA GLU A 59 8.28 -6.26 10.06
C GLU A 59 8.93 -5.83 8.74
N GLU A 60 9.62 -6.75 8.05
CA GLU A 60 10.14 -6.51 6.70
C GLU A 60 9.01 -6.24 5.70
N LEU A 61 7.95 -7.05 5.72
CA LEU A 61 6.79 -6.86 4.83
C LEU A 61 6.04 -5.55 5.14
N ASN A 62 5.93 -5.17 6.41
CA ASN A 62 5.40 -3.87 6.81
C ASN A 62 6.27 -2.72 6.26
N GLY A 63 7.59 -2.87 6.27
CA GLY A 63 8.52 -1.93 5.64
C GLY A 63 8.29 -1.78 4.13
N GLU A 64 8.08 -2.88 3.43
CA GLU A 64 7.77 -2.87 2.00
C GLU A 64 6.46 -2.12 1.70
N ALA A 65 5.42 -2.36 2.50
CA ALA A 65 4.14 -1.65 2.38
C ALA A 65 4.28 -0.13 2.59
N VAL A 66 5.10 0.28 3.55
CA VAL A 66 5.41 1.70 3.79
C VAL A 66 6.13 2.32 2.60
N GLU A 67 7.14 1.64 2.04
CA GLU A 67 7.86 2.14 0.86
C GLU A 67 6.98 2.18 -0.39
N ALA A 68 6.11 1.18 -0.60
CA ALA A 68 5.12 1.19 -1.68
C ALA A 68 4.15 2.38 -1.56
N ALA A 69 3.69 2.69 -0.34
CA ALA A 69 2.83 3.84 -0.08
C ALA A 69 3.54 5.16 -0.40
N LYS A 70 4.79 5.34 0.03
CA LYS A 70 5.59 6.53 -0.29
C LYS A 70 5.82 6.69 -1.80
N GLN A 71 6.11 5.60 -2.51
CA GLN A 71 6.29 5.63 -3.97
C GLN A 71 4.99 6.00 -4.69
N PHE A 72 3.85 5.44 -4.26
CA PHE A 72 2.54 5.79 -4.79
C PHE A 72 2.24 7.30 -4.65
N LEU A 73 2.47 7.86 -3.46
CA LEU A 73 2.28 9.29 -3.19
C LEU A 73 3.24 10.19 -4.00
N SER A 74 4.47 9.73 -4.22
CA SER A 74 5.47 10.47 -5.02
C SER A 74 5.06 10.57 -6.49
N LYS A 75 4.45 9.52 -7.05
CA LYS A 75 3.91 9.53 -8.42
C LYS A 75 2.70 10.45 -8.55
N GLY A 76 1.84 10.53 -7.53
CA GLY A 76 0.71 11.47 -7.48
C GLY A 76 1.12 12.94 -7.39
N SER A 77 2.24 13.23 -6.70
CA SER A 77 2.76 14.60 -6.57
C SER A 77 3.34 15.17 -7.88
N ALA A 78 3.79 14.31 -8.81
CA ALA A 78 4.29 14.74 -10.12
C ALA A 78 3.20 15.26 -11.07
N VAL A 79 1.92 14.96 -10.81
CA VAL A 79 0.76 15.38 -11.62
C VAL A 79 0.24 16.77 -11.21
N GLY A 80 0.81 17.42 -10.19
CA GLY A 80 0.42 18.77 -9.72
C GLY A 80 1.34 19.91 -10.16
N ALA A 81 2.41 19.64 -10.92
CA ALA A 81 3.36 20.64 -11.41
C ALA A 81 3.34 20.69 -12.94
N GLY A 82 2.24 21.15 -13.51
CA GLY A 82 2.10 21.50 -14.91
C GLY A 82 1.10 22.64 -15.04
N ASP A 83 1.62 23.81 -15.44
CA ASP A 83 0.94 25.11 -15.61
C ASP A 83 -0.42 25.08 -16.32
#